data_AF-U5NZV2-F1
#
_entry.id   AF-U5NZV2-F1
#
_cell.length_a   1.000
_cell.length_b   1.000
_cell.length_c   1.000
_cell.angle_alpha   90.00
_cell.angle_beta   90.00
_cell.angle_gamma   90.00
#
_symmetry.space_group_name_H-M   'P 1'
#
loop_
_entity.id
_entity.type
_entity.pdbx_description
1 polymer ?
#
loop_
_entity_poly.entity_id
_entity_poly.type
_entity_poly.pdbx_seq_one_letter_code
_entity_poly.pdbx_strand_id
1 'polypeptide(L)'
;FLIEITANILKFKDSDGSPLLEKIRDAAGQKGTGKWTAISGLDYGTPTTLIAESVFARCLSSLKDERVKASSVLVGPEGATFDGDKQEFIENIRKALYASKIVSYAQGFMLLREAAAKFGWNLNYGGIALMWRGGCIIRSVFLGKIKEAFDKNPQLTNLLLDDFFKQAV
;
A
#
# COMPACT_ATOMS: atom_id res chain seq x y z
N PHE A 1 0.30 -6.30 -11.19
CA PHE A 1 -1.15 -6.23 -11.42
C PHE A 1 -1.75 -4.86 -11.05
N LEU A 2 -1.71 -4.41 -9.79
CA LEU A 2 -2.35 -3.13 -9.42
C LEU A 2 -1.91 -1.93 -10.29
N ILE A 3 -0.61 -1.75 -10.54
CA ILE A 3 -0.08 -0.71 -11.43
C ILE A 3 -0.65 -0.81 -12.86
N GLU A 4 -0.78 -2.02 -13.39
CA GLU A 4 -1.26 -2.30 -14.74
C GLU A 4 -2.74 -1.92 -14.88
N ILE A 5 -3.59 -2.36 -13.94
CA ILE A 5 -5.02 -2.00 -13.99
C ILE A 5 -5.22 -0.50 -13.74
N THR A 6 -4.40 0.13 -12.90
CA THR A 6 -4.44 1.59 -12.71
C THR A 6 -4.14 2.31 -14.02
N ALA A 7 -3.11 1.90 -14.76
CA ALA A 7 -2.79 2.47 -16.06
C ALA A 7 -3.92 2.29 -17.09
N ASN A 8 -4.64 1.16 -17.05
CA ASN A 8 -5.79 0.92 -17.91
C ASN A 8 -7.02 1.74 -17.50
N ILE A 9 -7.30 1.84 -16.19
CA ILE A 9 -8.40 2.64 -15.64
C ILE A 9 -8.23 4.12 -16.01
N LEU A 10 -7.02 4.67 -15.89
CA LEU A 10 -6.73 6.06 -16.24
C LEU A 10 -6.94 6.38 -17.73
N LYS A 11 -6.89 5.38 -18.61
CA LYS A 11 -7.12 5.53 -20.05
C LYS A 11 -8.57 5.26 -20.46
N PHE A 12 -9.38 4.72 -19.56
CA PHE A 12 -10.74 4.29 -19.89
C PHE A 12 -11.66 5.50 -20.06
N LYS A 13 -12.36 5.56 -21.20
CA LYS A 13 -13.32 6.61 -21.54
C LYS A 13 -14.75 6.10 -21.33
N ASP A 14 -15.61 7.00 -20.85
CA ASP A 14 -17.05 6.80 -20.75
C ASP A 14 -17.72 6.95 -22.14
N SER A 15 -19.03 6.69 -22.23
CA SER A 15 -19.80 6.75 -23.49
C SER A 15 -19.79 8.12 -24.18
N ASP A 16 -19.55 9.19 -23.42
CA ASP A 16 -19.41 10.55 -23.94
C ASP A 16 -17.96 10.94 -24.32
N GLY A 17 -17.02 10.00 -24.22
CA GLY A 17 -15.62 10.19 -24.57
C GLY A 17 -14.75 10.84 -23.49
N SER A 18 -15.31 11.25 -22.35
CA SER A 18 -14.56 11.78 -21.20
C SER A 18 -14.00 10.65 -20.32
N PRO A 19 -12.94 10.89 -19.50
CA PRO A 19 -12.40 9.87 -18.62
C PRO A 19 -13.43 9.41 -17.58
N LEU A 20 -13.71 8.09 -17.53
CA LEU A 20 -14.72 7.55 -16.60
C LEU A 20 -14.34 7.77 -15.14
N LEU A 21 -13.04 7.70 -14.81
CA LEU A 21 -12.54 7.78 -13.44
C LEU A 21 -13.00 9.05 -12.72
N GLU A 22 -13.01 10.20 -13.42
CA GLU A 22 -13.37 11.51 -12.87
C GLU A 22 -14.86 11.62 -12.48
N LYS A 23 -15.70 10.68 -12.95
CA LYS A 23 -17.14 10.63 -12.65
C LYS A 23 -17.47 9.68 -11.50
N ILE A 24 -16.51 8.86 -11.06
CA ILE A 24 -16.73 7.88 -10.00
C ILE A 24 -16.77 8.62 -8.65
N ARG A 25 -17.82 8.36 -7.86
CA ARG A 25 -17.93 8.91 -6.51
C ARG A 25 -16.73 8.48 -5.65
N ASP A 26 -16.03 9.45 -5.09
CA ASP A 26 -14.85 9.32 -4.24
C ASP A 26 -15.18 8.85 -2.80
N ALA A 27 -15.92 7.74 -2.69
CA ALA A 27 -16.31 7.12 -1.43
C ALA A 27 -15.95 5.62 -1.48
N ALA A 28 -14.80 5.26 -0.91
CA ALA A 28 -14.25 3.92 -0.99
C ALA A 28 -14.94 2.96 -0.01
N GLY A 29 -15.58 1.92 -0.56
CA GLY A 29 -16.11 0.82 0.24
C GLY A 29 -15.03 -0.08 0.85
N GLN A 30 -15.42 -0.86 1.87
CA GLN A 30 -14.60 -1.92 2.46
C GLN A 30 -15.45 -3.07 3.00
N LYS A 31 -14.90 -4.29 2.99
CA LYS A 31 -15.56 -5.50 3.52
C LYS A 31 -15.01 -5.99 4.86
N GLY A 32 -14.07 -5.25 5.46
CA GLY A 32 -13.58 -5.49 6.84
C GLY A 32 -12.19 -6.10 6.96
N THR A 33 -11.65 -6.82 5.97
CA THR A 33 -10.35 -7.49 6.08
C THR A 33 -9.18 -6.54 6.36
N GLY A 34 -9.16 -5.35 5.75
CA GLY A 34 -8.15 -4.32 6.06
C GLY A 34 -8.23 -3.84 7.51
N LYS A 35 -9.46 -3.63 8.02
CA LYS A 35 -9.70 -3.26 9.43
C LYS A 35 -9.20 -4.33 10.38
N TRP A 36 -9.42 -5.61 10.07
CA TRP A 36 -8.95 -6.71 10.91
C TRP A 36 -7.42 -6.75 11.02
N THR A 37 -6.71 -6.47 9.91
CA THR A 37 -5.24 -6.39 9.94
C THR A 37 -4.75 -5.23 10.80
N ALA A 38 -5.37 -4.05 10.71
CA ALA A 38 -5.04 -2.90 11.55
C ALA A 38 -5.32 -3.19 13.04
N ILE A 39 -6.44 -3.82 13.37
CA ILE A 39 -6.78 -4.25 14.74
C ILE A 39 -5.75 -5.28 15.25
N SER A 40 -5.38 -6.27 14.43
CA SER A 40 -4.37 -7.26 14.82
C SER A 40 -3.01 -6.60 15.08
N GLY A 41 -2.67 -5.57 14.31
CA GLY A 41 -1.48 -4.73 14.54
C GLY A 41 -1.47 -4.13 15.94
N LEU A 42 -2.59 -3.53 16.35
CA LEU A 42 -2.77 -2.97 17.70
C LEU A 42 -2.74 -4.06 18.78
N ASP A 43 -3.48 -5.15 18.61
CA ASP A 43 -3.60 -6.24 19.59
C ASP A 43 -2.27 -6.97 19.83
N TYR A 44 -1.40 -7.00 18.82
CA TYR A 44 -0.10 -7.70 18.88
C TYR A 44 1.06 -6.72 19.13
N GLY A 45 0.80 -5.42 19.26
CA GLY A 45 1.84 -4.43 19.50
C GLY A 45 2.82 -4.26 18.32
N THR A 46 2.34 -4.42 17.08
CA THR A 46 3.17 -4.28 15.87
C THR A 46 2.78 -3.06 15.04
N PRO A 47 3.76 -2.32 14.49
CA PRO A 47 3.50 -1.05 13.81
C PRO A 47 3.03 -1.25 12.36
N THR A 48 1.76 -1.63 12.16
CA THR A 48 1.15 -1.73 10.81
C THR A 48 0.57 -0.39 10.33
N THR A 49 1.37 0.67 10.42
CA THR A 49 0.89 2.05 10.24
C THR A 49 0.33 2.31 8.85
N LEU A 50 1.01 1.86 7.79
CA LEU A 50 0.57 2.18 6.42
C LEU A 50 -0.75 1.49 6.07
N ILE A 51 -0.95 0.25 6.53
CA ILE A 51 -2.22 -0.47 6.36
C ILE A 51 -3.33 0.22 7.16
N ALA A 52 -3.05 0.65 8.39
CA ALA A 52 -4.01 1.39 9.21
C ALA A 52 -4.43 2.71 8.56
N GLU A 53 -3.46 3.53 8.09
CA GLU A 53 -3.75 4.77 7.36
C GLU A 53 -4.52 4.51 6.06
N SER A 54 -4.25 3.40 5.37
CA SER A 54 -5.02 3.00 4.19
C SER A 54 -6.48 2.68 4.53
N VAL A 55 -6.76 2.16 5.73
CA VAL A 55 -8.13 1.93 6.23
C VAL A 55 -8.78 3.26 6.60
N PHE A 56 -8.08 4.12 7.34
CA PHE A 56 -8.60 5.43 7.72
C PHE A 56 -8.87 6.34 6.52
N ALA A 57 -8.03 6.30 5.48
CA ALA A 57 -8.27 7.03 4.23
C ALA A 57 -9.59 6.62 3.57
N ARG A 58 -9.98 5.33 3.63
CA ARG A 58 -11.29 4.87 3.13
C ARG A 58 -12.43 5.40 3.99
N CYS A 59 -12.29 5.36 5.31
CA CYS A 59 -13.25 5.95 6.23
C CYS A 59 -13.44 7.44 5.94
N LEU A 60 -12.36 8.22 5.81
CA LEU A 60 -12.39 9.64 5.46
C LEU A 60 -13.06 9.89 4.11
N SER A 61 -12.77 9.08 3.09
CA SER A 61 -13.42 9.21 1.77
C SER A 61 -14.94 9.04 1.85
N SER A 62 -15.43 8.18 2.76
CA SER A 62 -16.86 7.91 2.94
C SER A 62 -17.60 9.07 3.61
N LEU A 63 -16.90 9.95 4.34
CA LEU A 63 -17.45 11.18 4.92
C LEU A 63 -17.59 12.29 3.87
N LYS A 64 -18.20 11.98 2.71
CA LYS A 64 -18.24 12.88 1.55
C LYS A 64 -18.90 14.22 1.88
N ASP A 65 -20.07 14.18 2.52
CA ASP A 65 -20.84 15.40 2.78
C ASP A 65 -20.13 16.31 3.79
N GLU A 66 -19.46 15.72 4.79
CA GLU A 66 -18.60 16.45 5.72
C GLU A 66 -17.38 17.07 5.03
N ARG A 67 -16.72 16.33 4.13
CA ARG A 67 -15.58 16.87 3.34
C ARG A 67 -16.00 18.01 2.44
N VAL A 68 -17.15 17.91 1.78
CA VAL A 68 -17.70 19.00 0.93
C VAL A 68 -17.99 20.23 1.79
N LYS A 69 -18.65 20.05 2.95
CA LYS A 69 -18.90 21.15 3.90
C LYS A 69 -17.60 21.77 4.42
N ALA A 70 -16.61 20.96 4.76
CA ALA A 70 -15.32 21.45 5.24
C ALA A 70 -14.58 22.23 4.16
N SER A 71 -14.67 21.82 2.90
CA SER A 71 -14.01 22.50 1.78
C SER A 71 -14.52 23.92 1.51
N SER A 72 -15.74 24.28 1.97
CA SER A 72 -16.27 25.64 1.85
C SER A 72 -15.89 26.55 3.03
N VAL A 73 -15.19 26.03 4.04
CA VAL A 73 -14.83 26.77 5.27
C VAL A 73 -13.32 26.78 5.49
N LEU A 74 -12.64 25.66 5.25
CA LEU A 74 -11.20 25.53 5.48
C LEU A 74 -10.42 26.02 4.27
N VAL A 75 -9.46 26.92 4.51
CA VAL A 75 -8.57 27.47 3.50
C VAL A 75 -7.23 26.72 3.55
N GLY A 76 -6.78 26.21 2.40
CA GLY A 76 -5.46 25.63 2.23
C GLY A 76 -4.44 26.64 1.70
N PRO A 77 -3.17 26.24 1.54
CA PRO A 77 -2.18 27.07 0.85
C PRO A 77 -2.65 27.41 -0.58
N GLU A 78 -2.69 28.70 -0.93
CA GLU A 78 -3.09 29.17 -2.26
C GLU A 78 -1.89 29.41 -3.18
N GLY A 79 -2.12 29.38 -4.49
CA GLY A 79 -1.13 29.78 -5.49
C GLY A 79 0.06 28.82 -5.68
N ALA A 80 -0.04 27.58 -5.21
CA ALA A 80 1.00 26.58 -5.43
C ALA A 80 1.15 26.24 -6.92
N THR A 81 2.22 26.73 -7.54
CA THR A 81 2.65 26.33 -8.89
C THR A 81 3.88 25.43 -8.79
N PHE A 82 3.95 24.41 -9.65
CA PHE A 82 5.14 23.59 -9.77
C PHE A 82 5.95 24.03 -11.00
N ASP A 83 7.13 24.60 -10.76
CA ASP A 83 8.08 25.10 -11.77
C ASP A 83 9.34 24.23 -11.90
N GLY A 84 9.43 23.14 -11.15
CA GLY A 84 10.54 22.19 -11.20
C GLY A 84 10.51 21.26 -12.42
N ASP A 85 11.53 20.41 -12.53
CA ASP A 85 11.61 19.41 -13.59
C ASP A 85 10.54 18.32 -13.39
N LYS A 86 9.62 18.23 -14.35
CA LYS A 86 8.54 17.25 -14.35
C LYS A 86 9.02 15.80 -14.41
N GLN A 87 10.07 15.50 -15.17
CA GLN A 87 10.62 14.15 -15.27
C GLN A 87 11.29 13.75 -13.96
N GLU A 88 12.05 14.65 -13.36
CA GLU A 88 12.64 14.42 -12.04
C GLU A 88 11.55 14.19 -10.98
N PHE A 89 10.49 15.00 -11.00
CA PHE A 89 9.38 14.85 -10.07
C PHE A 89 8.65 13.50 -10.21
N ILE A 90 8.40 13.05 -11.45
CA ILE A 90 7.82 11.73 -11.72
C ILE A 90 8.73 10.61 -11.18
N GLU A 91 10.04 10.72 -11.39
CA GLU A 91 10.99 9.73 -10.88
C GLU A 91 11.03 9.71 -9.34
N ASN A 92 10.94 10.88 -8.71
CA ASN A 92 10.84 10.99 -7.26
C ASN A 92 9.55 10.34 -6.72
N ILE A 93 8.40 10.56 -7.37
CA ILE A 93 7.15 9.86 -7.01
C ILE A 93 7.28 8.35 -7.19
N ARG A 94 7.91 7.89 -8.28
CA ARG A 94 8.13 6.46 -8.55
C ARG A 94 8.96 5.82 -7.44
N LYS A 95 10.05 6.47 -7.02
CA LYS A 95 10.91 6.03 -5.91
C LYS A 95 10.14 6.04 -4.58
N ALA A 96 9.43 7.13 -4.28
CA ALA A 96 8.64 7.26 -3.05
C ALA A 96 7.56 6.18 -2.94
N LEU A 97 6.83 5.89 -4.02
CA LEU A 97 5.84 4.82 -4.09
C LEU A 97 6.49 3.45 -3.82
N TYR A 98 7.66 3.20 -4.42
CA TYR A 98 8.36 1.92 -4.27
C TYR A 98 8.90 1.73 -2.85
N ALA A 99 9.54 2.74 -2.28
CA ALA A 99 10.02 2.73 -0.89
C ALA A 99 8.86 2.55 0.10
N SER A 100 7.76 3.29 -0.08
CA SER A 100 6.55 3.16 0.76
C SER A 100 5.97 1.76 0.69
N LYS A 101 5.96 1.13 -0.49
CA LYS A 101 5.56 -0.26 -0.66
C LYS A 101 6.48 -1.20 0.13
N ILE A 102 7.81 -1.03 0.06
CA ILE A 102 8.75 -1.85 0.83
C ILE A 102 8.45 -1.76 2.32
N VAL A 103 8.27 -0.54 2.85
CA VAL A 103 7.93 -0.32 4.26
C VAL A 103 6.62 -1.02 4.63
N SER A 104 5.57 -0.89 3.80
CA SER A 104 4.29 -1.56 4.06
C SER A 104 4.42 -3.09 4.15
N TYR A 105 5.20 -3.71 3.26
CA TYR A 105 5.44 -5.14 3.30
C TYR A 105 6.29 -5.53 4.51
N ALA A 106 7.32 -4.75 4.85
CA ALA A 106 8.14 -4.98 6.04
C ALA A 106 7.26 -5.04 7.30
N GLN A 107 6.34 -4.08 7.47
CA GLN A 107 5.36 -4.06 8.55
C GLN A 107 4.44 -5.28 8.55
N GLY A 108 3.95 -5.70 7.37
CA GLY A 108 3.12 -6.90 7.24
C GLY A 108 3.83 -8.18 7.66
N PHE A 109 5.10 -8.35 7.28
CA PHE A 109 5.89 -9.51 7.71
C PHE A 109 6.27 -9.45 9.19
N MET A 110 6.48 -8.25 9.75
CA MET A 110 6.63 -8.09 11.21
C MET A 110 5.38 -8.56 11.96
N LEU A 111 4.18 -8.19 11.48
CA LEU A 111 2.90 -8.64 12.05
C LEU A 111 2.75 -10.17 11.97
N LEU A 112 3.06 -10.78 10.81
CA LEU A 112 3.00 -12.24 10.65
C LEU A 112 3.94 -12.95 11.61
N ARG A 113 5.14 -12.40 11.83
CA ARG A 113 6.11 -12.97 12.76
C ARG A 113 5.65 -12.89 14.21
N GLU A 114 5.08 -11.76 14.62
CA GLU A 114 4.52 -11.62 15.96
C GLU A 114 3.34 -12.58 16.18
N ALA A 115 2.45 -12.69 15.19
CA ALA A 115 1.36 -13.68 15.23
C ALA A 115 1.90 -15.11 15.33
N ALA A 116 2.95 -15.46 14.58
CA ALA A 116 3.58 -16.77 14.64
C ALA A 116 4.08 -17.09 16.06
N ALA A 117 4.76 -16.14 16.70
CA ALA A 117 5.23 -16.28 18.09
C ALA A 117 4.04 -16.44 19.07
N LYS A 118 3.04 -15.57 18.97
CA LYS A 118 1.87 -15.55 19.86
C LYS A 118 1.03 -16.83 19.79
N PHE A 119 0.86 -17.39 18.60
CA PHE A 119 0.04 -18.58 18.38
C PHE A 119 0.83 -19.88 18.30
N GLY A 120 2.16 -19.84 18.45
CA GLY A 120 3.03 -21.02 18.32
C GLY A 120 3.02 -21.62 16.91
N TRP A 121 2.78 -20.81 15.87
CA TRP A 121 2.78 -21.27 14.48
C TRP A 121 4.18 -21.25 13.90
N ASN A 122 4.50 -22.28 13.12
CA ASN A 122 5.72 -22.31 12.33
C ASN A 122 5.44 -21.82 10.89
N LEU A 123 5.42 -20.49 10.71
CA LEU A 123 5.13 -19.89 9.40
C LEU A 123 6.35 -19.91 8.47
N ASN A 124 6.14 -20.36 7.23
CA ASN A 124 7.13 -20.26 6.16
C ASN A 124 6.95 -18.95 5.38
N TYR A 125 7.67 -17.89 5.76
CA TYR A 125 7.54 -16.56 5.15
C TYR A 125 7.90 -16.53 3.66
N GLY A 126 8.94 -17.27 3.24
CA GLY A 126 9.29 -17.43 1.83
C GLY A 126 8.18 -18.15 1.05
N GLY A 127 7.58 -19.17 1.64
CA GLY A 127 6.41 -19.88 1.10
C GLY A 127 5.18 -18.98 0.96
N ILE A 128 4.88 -18.17 1.98
CA ILE A 128 3.80 -17.16 1.94
C ILE A 128 4.03 -16.16 0.80
N ALA A 129 5.25 -15.61 0.69
CA ALA A 129 5.60 -14.68 -0.38
C ALA A 129 5.48 -15.32 -1.78
N LEU A 130 5.88 -16.59 -1.92
CA LEU A 130 5.74 -17.35 -3.15
C LEU A 130 4.27 -17.50 -3.56
N MET A 131 3.39 -17.86 -2.61
CA MET A 131 1.95 -18.01 -2.87
C MET A 131 1.31 -16.72 -3.34
N TRP A 132 1.80 -15.56 -2.89
CA TRP A 132 1.29 -14.27 -3.32
C TRP A 132 1.84 -13.81 -4.68
N ARG A 133 2.86 -14.47 -5.24
CA ARG A 133 3.47 -14.08 -6.52
C ARG A 133 2.51 -14.22 -7.72
N GLY A 134 1.50 -15.07 -7.62
CA GLY A 134 0.50 -15.32 -8.67
C GLY A 134 -0.91 -15.45 -8.11
N GLY A 135 -1.93 -15.33 -8.97
CA GLY A 135 -3.36 -15.51 -8.62
C GLY A 135 -3.98 -14.38 -7.80
N CYS A 136 -3.31 -13.89 -6.75
CA CYS A 136 -3.85 -12.86 -5.88
C CYS A 136 -3.78 -11.43 -6.49
N ILE A 137 -4.44 -10.47 -5.84
CA ILE A 137 -4.48 -9.06 -6.29
C ILE A 137 -3.13 -8.36 -6.13
N ILE A 138 -2.38 -8.69 -5.07
CA ILE A 138 -1.09 -8.05 -4.78
C ILE A 138 0.08 -8.61 -5.62
N ARG A 139 -0.20 -9.53 -6.55
CA ARG A 139 0.80 -10.20 -7.38
C ARG A 139 1.69 -9.21 -8.13
N SER A 140 3.00 -9.42 -7.99
CA SER A 140 4.04 -8.62 -8.65
C SER A 140 5.39 -9.32 -8.58
N VAL A 141 6.31 -8.95 -9.49
CA VAL A 141 7.72 -9.40 -9.47
C VAL A 141 8.41 -9.11 -8.13
N PHE A 142 7.98 -8.06 -7.45
CA PHE A 142 8.43 -7.66 -6.11
C PHE A 142 8.34 -8.79 -5.08
N LEU A 143 7.34 -9.67 -5.16
CA LEU A 143 7.20 -10.78 -4.20
C LEU A 143 8.22 -11.90 -4.44
N GLY A 144 8.79 -11.99 -5.64
CA GLY A 144 9.98 -12.80 -5.88
C GLY A 144 11.15 -12.35 -5.02
N LYS A 145 11.35 -11.03 -4.88
CA LYS A 145 12.43 -10.46 -4.05
C LYS A 145 12.24 -10.71 -2.56
N ILE A 146 11.00 -10.68 -2.09
CA ILE A 146 10.70 -11.07 -0.70
C ILE A 146 11.02 -12.55 -0.48
N LYS A 147 10.62 -13.42 -1.41
CA LYS A 147 10.96 -14.85 -1.32
C LYS A 147 12.47 -15.05 -1.29
N GLU A 148 13.21 -14.44 -2.22
CA GLU A 148 14.68 -14.51 -2.28
C GLU A 148 15.32 -14.08 -0.94
N ALA A 149 14.82 -13.02 -0.31
CA ALA A 149 15.32 -12.56 0.99
C ALA A 149 15.12 -13.61 2.10
N PHE A 150 13.94 -14.25 2.17
CA PHE A 150 13.68 -15.32 3.14
C PHE A 150 14.33 -16.65 2.79
N ASP A 151 14.62 -16.93 1.52
CA ASP A 151 15.44 -18.09 1.11
C ASP A 151 16.88 -17.94 1.62
N LYS A 152 17.44 -16.72 1.54
CA LYS A 152 18.77 -16.39 2.08
C LYS A 152 18.82 -16.43 3.61
N ASN A 153 17.81 -15.83 4.25
CA ASN A 153 17.70 -15.80 5.70
C ASN A 153 16.25 -16.09 6.15
N PRO A 154 15.94 -17.36 6.48
CA PRO A 154 14.61 -17.74 6.94
C PRO A 154 14.18 -17.06 8.25
N GLN A 155 15.13 -16.56 9.05
CA GLN A 155 14.92 -15.91 10.34
C GLN A 155 15.01 -14.37 10.23
N LEU A 156 14.88 -13.82 9.02
CA LEU A 156 14.93 -12.39 8.78
C LEU A 156 13.85 -11.66 9.61
N THR A 157 14.30 -10.76 10.48
CA THR A 157 13.43 -10.06 11.44
C THR A 157 12.68 -8.88 10.83
N ASN A 158 13.25 -8.27 9.78
CA ASN A 158 12.67 -7.18 9.03
C ASN A 158 13.22 -7.20 7.59
N LEU A 159 12.33 -7.03 6.60
CA LEU A 159 12.72 -7.00 5.18
C LEU A 159 13.77 -5.95 4.85
N LEU A 160 13.78 -4.82 5.56
CA LEU A 160 14.73 -3.73 5.36
C LEU A 160 16.19 -4.12 5.67
N LEU A 161 16.42 -5.27 6.32
CA LEU A 161 17.77 -5.76 6.63
C LEU A 161 18.37 -6.62 5.51
N ASP A 162 17.58 -7.07 4.53
CA ASP A 162 18.12 -7.75 3.35
C ASP A 162 18.74 -6.73 2.38
N ASP A 163 19.84 -7.13 1.73
CA ASP A 163 20.65 -6.25 0.90
C ASP A 163 19.88 -5.62 -0.26
N PHE A 164 18.95 -6.34 -0.88
CA PHE A 164 18.16 -5.81 -1.98
C PHE A 164 17.25 -4.68 -1.51
N PHE A 165 16.57 -4.86 -0.38
CA PHE A 165 15.66 -3.85 0.16
C PHE A 165 16.39 -2.67 0.77
N LYS A 166 17.53 -2.92 1.43
CA LYS A 166 18.41 -1.86 1.95
C LYS A 166 18.95 -0.95 0.84
N GLN A 167 19.29 -1.49 -0.33
CA GLN A 167 19.74 -0.69 -1.47
C GLN A 167 18.59 0.03 -2.19
N ALA A 168 17.37 -0.51 -2.11
CA ALA A 168 16.20 0.02 -2.79
C ALA A 168 15.53 1.21 -2.08
N VAL A 169 15.89 1.45 -0.81
CA VAL A 169 15.36 2.52 0.06
C VAL A 169 16.40 3.62 0.20
#